data_AF-A0A7X1EAD1-F1
#
_entry.id   AF-A0A7X1EAD1-F1
#
_cell.length_a   1.000
_cell.length_b   1.000
_cell.length_c   1.000
_cell.angle_alpha   90.00
_cell.angle_beta   90.00
_cell.angle_gamma   90.00
#
_symmetry.space_group_name_H-M   'P 1'
#
loop_
_entity.id
_entity.type
_entity.pdbx_description
1 polymer ?
#
loop_
_entity_poly.entity_id
_entity_poly.type
_entity_poly.pdbx_seq_one_letter_code
_entity_poly.pdbx_strand_id
1 'polypeptide(L)'
;MKKLILSLVAALAAVSSLQAHCGSCGVGGDAEHAASCENCPAEQLEGYYATQKGLANDDLAAAKKGADAFLAHAETMGCNSGEDSCCSTEMDAASTISGASDIAAARVAFKDWSDALLGKLEKSGLGEGVAYKMHCPMAFENKGADWIQGSKDLRNPYYGSMMLTCGFVSETISAKDASGCSCPEGECSCESCDGESCKMPASKEGSHSMHH
;
A
#
# COMPACT_ATOMS: atom_id res chain seq x y z
N MET A 1 10.48 55.48 27.73
CA MET A 1 9.45 55.63 28.80
C MET A 1 8.07 55.68 28.16
N LYS A 2 7.09 54.99 28.77
CA LYS A 2 5.65 54.83 28.39
C LYS A 2 5.42 53.75 27.32
N LYS A 3 5.21 52.49 27.70
CA LYS A 3 3.99 51.87 28.29
C LYS A 3 2.74 52.15 27.46
N LEU A 4 2.33 51.17 26.67
CA LEU A 4 0.94 50.95 26.27
C LEU A 4 0.66 49.45 26.46
N ILE A 5 -0.11 49.19 27.51
CA ILE A 5 -0.73 47.91 27.87
C ILE A 5 -2.21 48.07 27.48
N LEU A 6 -2.75 47.14 26.71
CA LEU A 6 -4.19 46.85 26.58
C LEU A 6 -4.29 45.45 25.94
N SER A 7 -4.42 44.38 26.73
CA SER A 7 -5.67 43.75 27.22
C SER A 7 -6.33 42.83 26.20
N LEU A 8 -6.32 41.54 26.56
CA LEU A 8 -7.32 40.47 26.37
C LEU A 8 -8.05 40.39 25.01
N VAL A 9 -8.00 39.22 24.37
CA VAL A 9 -9.06 38.18 24.44
C VAL A 9 -8.43 36.84 24.05
N ALA A 10 -8.64 35.83 24.89
CA ALA A 10 -8.36 34.44 24.60
C ALA A 10 -9.37 33.90 23.59
N ALA A 11 -8.88 33.30 22.51
CA ALA A 11 -9.63 32.31 21.74
C ALA A 11 -8.78 31.04 21.70
N LEU A 12 -8.98 30.18 22.68
CA LEU A 12 -8.68 28.76 22.55
C LEU A 12 -9.61 28.22 21.45
N ALA A 13 -9.11 28.21 20.22
CA ALA A 13 -9.58 27.22 19.26
C ALA A 13 -8.93 25.90 19.67
N ALA A 14 -9.64 25.11 20.47
CA ALA A 14 -9.40 23.69 20.55
C ALA A 14 -9.67 23.13 19.14
N VAL A 15 -8.62 23.04 18.32
CA VAL A 15 -8.65 22.15 17.17
C VAL A 15 -8.70 20.76 17.77
N SER A 16 -9.92 20.25 17.92
CA SER A 16 -10.16 18.83 18.11
C SER A 16 -9.77 18.17 16.79
N SER A 17 -8.47 18.01 16.59
CA SER A 17 -7.97 17.04 15.64
C SER A 17 -8.37 15.71 16.23
N LEU A 18 -9.47 15.15 15.71
CA LEU A 18 -9.71 13.72 15.79
C LEU A 18 -8.60 13.06 14.98
N GLN A 19 -7.46 12.97 15.61
CA GLN A 19 -6.30 12.35 15.05
C GLN A 19 -6.51 10.87 15.33
N ALA A 20 -6.96 10.16 14.31
CA ALA A 20 -6.88 8.71 14.25
C ALA A 20 -5.39 8.35 14.29
N HIS A 21 -4.82 8.38 15.49
CA HIS A 21 -3.54 7.76 15.75
C HIS A 21 -3.81 6.26 15.73
N CYS A 22 -3.07 5.49 14.92
CA CYS A 22 -3.06 4.04 15.07
C CYS A 22 -2.34 3.74 16.37
N GLY A 23 -3.10 3.76 17.47
CA GLY A 23 -2.62 3.44 18.79
C GLY A 23 -2.41 1.94 18.90
N SER A 24 -1.17 1.53 19.13
CA SER A 24 -0.74 0.25 19.70
C SER A 24 -1.51 -0.97 19.22
N CYS A 25 -0.89 -1.77 18.34
CA CYS A 25 -1.30 -3.15 18.08
C CYS A 25 -1.10 -4.00 19.34
N GLY A 26 -2.01 -3.86 20.30
CA GLY A 26 -2.07 -4.68 21.51
C GLY A 26 -2.79 -5.99 21.21
N VAL A 27 -2.21 -7.10 21.65
CA VAL A 27 -2.85 -8.43 21.65
C VAL A 27 -4.00 -8.41 22.66
N GLY A 28 -5.19 -7.99 22.21
CA GLY A 28 -6.40 -7.93 23.02
C GLY A 28 -7.58 -7.57 22.12
N GLY A 29 -8.39 -8.58 21.79
CA GLY A 29 -9.39 -8.48 20.74
C GLY A 29 -10.63 -7.69 21.14
N ASP A 30 -10.95 -6.70 20.32
CA ASP A 30 -12.29 -6.19 20.04
C ASP A 30 -12.34 -5.73 18.57
N ALA A 31 -13.43 -6.02 17.86
CA ALA A 31 -13.54 -5.91 16.40
C ALA A 31 -13.43 -4.48 15.84
N GLU A 32 -13.54 -3.44 16.67
CA GLU A 32 -13.34 -2.04 16.25
C GLU A 32 -11.86 -1.66 16.09
N HIS A 33 -10.92 -2.42 16.70
CA HIS A 33 -9.47 -2.14 16.65
C HIS A 33 -8.73 -2.82 15.49
N ALA A 34 -9.38 -3.79 14.82
CA ALA A 34 -8.84 -4.43 13.61
C ALA A 34 -8.84 -3.46 12.41
N ALA A 35 -9.84 -2.57 12.33
CA ALA A 35 -10.04 -1.66 11.21
C ALA A 35 -8.94 -0.59 11.07
N SER A 36 -8.25 -0.22 12.15
CA SER A 36 -7.15 0.77 12.11
C SER A 36 -5.83 0.23 11.57
N CYS A 37 -5.69 -1.10 11.46
CA CYS A 37 -4.54 -1.77 10.84
C CYS A 37 -4.85 -2.23 9.41
N GLU A 38 -6.14 -2.34 9.07
CA GLU A 38 -6.61 -2.77 7.74
C GLU A 38 -6.47 -1.70 6.67
N ASN A 39 -6.38 -0.41 7.03
CA ASN A 39 -6.23 0.70 6.09
C ASN A 39 -4.79 1.16 5.83
N CYS A 40 -3.80 0.50 6.43
CA CYS A 40 -2.38 0.85 6.25
C CYS A 40 -1.88 0.77 4.79
N PRO A 41 -2.34 -0.16 3.91
CA PRO A 41 -1.71 -0.31 2.60
C PRO A 41 -1.91 0.87 1.66
N ALA A 42 -3.11 1.48 1.60
CA ALA A 42 -3.41 2.51 0.60
C ALA A 42 -2.65 3.82 0.85
N GLU A 43 -2.57 4.25 2.11
CA GLU A 43 -1.90 5.51 2.50
C GLU A 43 -0.36 5.37 2.47
N GLN A 44 0.17 4.16 2.65
CA GLN A 44 1.61 3.88 2.55
C GLN A 44 2.17 3.93 1.11
N LEU A 45 1.31 3.91 0.09
CA LEU A 45 1.73 3.80 -1.30
C LEU A 45 2.32 5.08 -1.88
N GLU A 46 2.01 6.27 -1.35
CA GLU A 46 2.52 7.52 -1.93
C GLU A 46 4.05 7.60 -1.85
N GLY A 47 4.61 7.43 -0.65
CA GLY A 47 6.06 7.44 -0.44
C GLY A 47 6.77 6.27 -1.14
N TYR A 48 6.13 5.10 -1.16
CA TYR A 48 6.61 3.94 -1.90
C TYR A 48 6.71 4.22 -3.41
N TYR A 49 5.66 4.77 -4.03
CA TYR A 49 5.65 5.12 -5.46
C TYR A 49 6.60 6.26 -5.79
N ALA A 50 6.75 7.25 -4.93
CA ALA A 50 7.74 8.30 -5.09
C ALA A 50 9.17 7.71 -5.11
N THR A 51 9.44 6.77 -4.20
CA THR A 51 10.72 6.05 -4.13
C THR A 51 10.97 5.22 -5.39
N GLN A 52 9.98 4.40 -5.78
CA GLN A 52 10.00 3.58 -6.99
C GLN A 52 10.31 4.42 -8.23
N LYS A 53 9.63 5.56 -8.39
CA LYS A 53 9.84 6.48 -9.50
C LYS A 53 11.23 7.08 -9.51
N GLY A 54 11.78 7.44 -8.34
CA GLY A 54 13.17 7.91 -8.25
C GLY A 54 14.17 6.86 -8.74
N LEU A 55 14.05 5.64 -8.22
CA LEU A 55 14.94 4.52 -8.58
C LEU A 55 14.83 4.13 -10.06
N ALA A 56 13.63 4.15 -10.63
CA ALA A 56 13.38 3.89 -12.04
C ALA A 56 13.96 4.99 -12.95
N ASN A 57 14.21 6.19 -12.43
CA ASN A 57 14.83 7.30 -13.16
C ASN A 57 16.33 7.47 -12.88
N ASP A 58 16.95 6.53 -12.18
CA ASP A 58 18.32 6.64 -11.69
C ASP A 58 18.57 7.87 -10.79
N ASP A 59 17.51 8.39 -10.16
CA ASP A 59 17.57 9.57 -9.29
C ASP A 59 17.52 9.15 -7.83
N LEU A 60 18.71 8.98 -7.25
CA LEU A 60 18.86 8.62 -5.83
C LEU A 60 18.30 9.71 -4.90
N ALA A 61 18.42 10.99 -5.25
CA ALA A 61 17.93 12.07 -4.40
C ALA A 61 16.40 12.07 -4.34
N ALA A 62 15.74 11.85 -5.48
CA ALA A 62 14.29 11.67 -5.54
C ALA A 62 13.85 10.41 -4.79
N ALA A 63 14.58 9.30 -4.91
CA ALA A 63 14.29 8.06 -4.19
C ALA A 63 14.35 8.27 -2.67
N LYS A 64 15.40 8.92 -2.18
CA LYS A 64 15.55 9.28 -0.76
C LYS A 64 14.41 10.15 -0.26
N LYS A 65 14.03 11.17 -1.03
CA LYS A 65 12.91 12.05 -0.68
C LYS A 65 11.58 11.29 -0.56
N GLY A 66 11.34 10.30 -1.42
CA GLY A 66 10.18 9.42 -1.33
C GLY A 66 10.19 8.58 -0.05
N ALA A 67 11.35 8.02 0.30
CA ALA A 67 11.53 7.25 1.52
C ALA A 67 11.38 8.11 2.79
N ASP A 68 11.93 9.32 2.79
CA ASP A 68 11.76 10.30 3.88
C ASP A 68 10.28 10.67 4.09
N ALA A 69 9.53 10.86 2.98
CA ALA A 69 8.10 11.16 3.06
C ALA A 69 7.32 9.99 3.67
N PHE A 70 7.67 8.75 3.32
CA PHE A 70 7.09 7.56 3.95
C PHE A 70 7.40 7.49 5.44
N LEU A 71 8.66 7.69 5.85
CA LEU A 71 9.06 7.67 7.25
C LEU A 71 8.33 8.73 8.07
N ALA A 72 8.26 9.96 7.56
CA ALA A 72 7.53 11.05 8.21
C ALA A 72 6.04 10.73 8.37
N HIS A 73 5.42 10.09 7.37
CA HIS A 73 4.02 9.68 7.46
C HIS A 73 3.83 8.51 8.45
N ALA A 74 4.74 7.54 8.46
CA ALA A 74 4.72 6.42 9.40
C ALA A 74 4.72 6.89 10.87
N GLU A 75 5.52 7.93 11.20
CA GLU A 75 5.51 8.55 12.52
C GLU A 75 4.14 9.12 12.90
N THR A 76 3.44 9.76 11.96
CA THR A 76 2.10 10.32 12.23
C THR A 76 1.04 9.26 12.47
N MET A 77 1.22 8.08 11.86
CA MET A 77 0.32 6.95 12.02
C MET A 77 0.61 6.13 13.26
N GLY A 78 1.74 6.32 13.96
CA GLY A 78 2.14 5.44 15.08
C GLY A 78 2.69 4.10 14.61
N CYS A 79 3.08 3.98 13.33
CA CYS A 79 3.98 2.93 12.88
C CYS A 79 5.35 3.22 13.51
N ASN A 80 5.66 2.53 14.59
CA ASN A 80 6.92 2.69 15.30
C ASN A 80 7.88 1.56 14.93
N SER A 81 9.17 1.84 14.92
CA SER A 81 10.23 0.82 14.86
C SER A 81 10.18 -0.01 16.15
N GLY A 82 9.58 -1.20 16.08
CA GLY A 82 9.47 -2.16 17.18
C GLY A 82 9.16 -3.55 16.64
N GLU A 83 9.53 -4.60 17.39
CA GLU A 83 9.45 -6.01 16.94
C GLU A 83 8.01 -6.48 16.62
N ASP A 84 6.98 -5.76 17.06
CA ASP A 84 5.56 -6.14 16.89
C ASP A 84 4.73 -5.16 16.01
N SER A 85 5.36 -4.21 15.30
CA SER A 85 4.60 -3.25 14.48
C SER A 85 4.33 -3.77 13.06
N CYS A 86 3.13 -3.48 12.55
CA CYS A 86 2.73 -3.82 11.18
C CYS A 86 3.74 -3.30 10.15
N CYS A 87 4.48 -2.22 10.42
CA CYS A 87 5.23 -1.45 9.43
C CYS A 87 6.77 -1.56 9.59
N SER A 88 7.27 -2.45 10.46
CA SER A 88 8.68 -2.47 10.86
C SER A 88 9.64 -2.70 9.69
N THR A 89 9.37 -3.70 8.84
CA THR A 89 10.24 -4.02 7.69
C THR A 89 10.25 -2.90 6.65
N GLU A 90 9.10 -2.29 6.36
CA GLU A 90 9.04 -1.16 5.42
C GLU A 90 9.76 0.07 5.94
N MET A 91 9.66 0.34 7.25
CA MET A 91 10.39 1.45 7.87
C MET A 91 11.90 1.23 7.83
N ASP A 92 12.37 0.02 8.13
CA ASP A 92 13.80 -0.31 8.08
C ASP A 92 14.36 -0.18 6.65
N ALA A 93 13.60 -0.66 5.67
CA ALA A 93 13.95 -0.52 4.26
C ALA A 93 13.95 0.96 3.81
N ALA A 94 12.92 1.73 4.16
CA ALA A 94 12.84 3.15 3.85
C ALA A 94 13.98 3.96 4.51
N SER A 95 14.30 3.66 5.77
CA SER A 95 15.43 4.24 6.50
C SER A 95 16.76 3.95 5.81
N THR A 96 16.95 2.70 5.35
CA THR A 96 18.13 2.30 4.59
C THR A 96 18.24 3.06 3.27
N ILE A 97 17.13 3.25 2.54
CA ILE A 97 17.09 4.02 1.29
C ILE A 97 17.44 5.49 1.55
N SER A 98 16.83 6.11 2.55
CA SER A 98 17.11 7.50 2.96
C SER A 98 18.60 7.69 3.26
N GLY A 99 19.20 6.74 3.99
CA GLY A 99 20.62 6.74 4.35
C GLY A 99 21.59 6.30 3.24
N ALA A 100 21.11 5.74 2.13
CA ALA A 100 21.96 5.05 1.15
C ALA A 100 23.03 5.97 0.52
N SER A 101 24.29 5.53 0.46
CA SER A 101 25.37 6.28 -0.20
C SER A 101 25.28 6.26 -1.73
N ASP A 102 24.64 5.24 -2.27
CA ASP A 102 24.57 4.97 -3.71
C ASP A 102 23.25 4.27 -4.08
N ILE A 103 22.95 4.29 -5.38
CA ILE A 103 21.69 3.76 -5.89
C ILE A 103 21.60 2.24 -5.84
N ALA A 104 22.74 1.53 -5.84
CA ALA A 104 22.74 0.08 -5.76
C ALA A 104 22.24 -0.39 -4.39
N ALA A 105 22.75 0.24 -3.31
CA ALA A 105 22.26 -0.01 -1.96
C ALA A 105 20.76 0.32 -1.82
N ALA A 106 20.31 1.46 -2.37
CA ALA A 106 18.90 1.84 -2.33
C ALA A 106 18.00 0.83 -3.07
N ARG A 107 18.46 0.25 -4.18
CA ARG A 107 17.70 -0.77 -4.93
C ARG A 107 17.56 -2.08 -4.17
N VAL A 108 18.59 -2.50 -3.44
CA VAL A 108 18.52 -3.70 -2.59
C VAL A 108 17.49 -3.48 -1.49
N ALA A 109 17.57 -2.37 -0.76
CA ALA A 109 16.59 -2.05 0.27
C ALA A 109 15.16 -1.89 -0.28
N PHE A 110 15.00 -1.33 -1.49
CA PHE A 110 13.69 -1.23 -2.14
C PHE A 110 13.09 -2.59 -2.50
N LYS A 111 13.92 -3.60 -2.77
CA LYS A 111 13.45 -4.98 -2.96
C LYS A 111 12.81 -5.49 -1.67
N ASP A 112 13.48 -5.30 -0.53
CA ASP A 112 12.97 -5.75 0.77
C ASP A 112 11.65 -5.03 1.13
N TRP A 113 11.55 -3.73 0.84
CA TRP A 113 10.30 -2.98 0.98
C TRP A 113 9.19 -3.57 0.09
N SER A 114 9.51 -3.84 -1.19
CA SER A 114 8.54 -4.39 -2.14
C SER A 114 8.02 -5.75 -1.72
N ASP A 115 8.89 -6.64 -1.25
CA ASP A 115 8.52 -7.97 -0.78
C ASP A 115 7.62 -7.90 0.45
N ALA A 116 7.95 -7.04 1.42
CA ALA A 116 7.14 -6.84 2.63
C ALA A 116 5.74 -6.30 2.31
N LEU A 117 5.67 -5.27 1.47
CA LEU A 117 4.41 -4.66 1.05
C LEU A 117 3.55 -5.65 0.25
N LEU A 118 4.14 -6.42 -0.65
CA LEU A 118 3.45 -7.47 -1.39
C LEU A 118 2.85 -8.53 -0.48
N GLY A 119 3.62 -9.03 0.49
CA GLY A 119 3.14 -10.03 1.44
C GLY A 119 1.97 -9.54 2.30
N LYS A 120 1.83 -8.23 2.47
CA LYS A 120 0.64 -7.61 3.10
C LYS A 120 -0.53 -7.52 2.13
N LEU A 121 -0.30 -6.97 0.94
CA LEU A 121 -1.33 -6.79 -0.09
C LEU A 121 -1.98 -8.12 -0.50
N GLU A 122 -1.23 -9.22 -0.52
CA GLU A 122 -1.79 -10.56 -0.80
C GLU A 122 -2.83 -10.98 0.26
N LYS A 123 -2.63 -10.56 1.52
CA LYS A 123 -3.55 -10.83 2.63
C LYS A 123 -4.73 -9.86 2.63
N SER A 124 -4.45 -8.56 2.68
CA SER A 124 -5.45 -7.51 2.91
C SER A 124 -6.09 -6.93 1.65
N GLY A 125 -5.45 -7.03 0.48
CA GLY A 125 -5.82 -6.25 -0.70
C GLY A 125 -5.45 -4.75 -0.56
N LEU A 126 -5.82 -3.94 -1.56
CA LEU A 126 -5.46 -2.51 -1.65
C LEU A 126 -6.42 -1.59 -0.85
N GLY A 127 -7.53 -2.11 -0.33
CA GLY A 127 -8.62 -1.31 0.27
C GLY A 127 -9.43 -0.54 -0.79
N GLU A 128 -8.78 0.37 -1.51
CA GLU A 128 -9.34 1.15 -2.61
C GLU A 128 -8.34 1.33 -3.76
N GLY A 129 -8.84 1.55 -4.98
CA GLY A 129 -8.00 1.78 -6.16
C GLY A 129 -7.47 0.51 -6.83
N VAL A 130 -6.47 0.69 -7.69
CA VAL A 130 -5.84 -0.39 -8.45
C VAL A 130 -4.32 -0.21 -8.44
N ALA A 131 -3.62 -1.31 -8.17
CA ALA A 131 -2.18 -1.41 -8.25
C ALA A 131 -1.80 -2.63 -9.10
N TYR A 132 -0.59 -2.64 -9.63
CA TYR A 132 -0.09 -3.69 -10.48
C TYR A 132 1.16 -4.30 -9.84
N LYS A 133 1.13 -5.61 -9.62
CA LYS A 133 2.34 -6.38 -9.33
C LYS A 133 3.10 -6.55 -10.63
N MET A 134 4.32 -6.07 -10.63
CA MET A 134 5.25 -6.13 -11.74
C MET A 134 6.36 -7.11 -11.39
N HIS A 135 6.83 -7.86 -12.38
CA HIS A 135 7.91 -8.84 -12.21
C HIS A 135 8.99 -8.63 -13.27
N CYS A 136 10.27 -8.58 -12.89
CA CYS A 136 11.41 -8.68 -13.82
C CYS A 136 12.25 -9.90 -13.46
N PRO A 137 12.28 -10.95 -14.32
CA PRO A 137 12.98 -12.21 -14.02
C PRO A 137 14.49 -12.05 -13.98
N MET A 138 15.03 -11.00 -14.60
CA MET A 138 16.47 -10.74 -14.67
C MET A 138 17.01 -10.01 -13.43
N ALA A 139 16.14 -9.43 -12.59
CA ALA A 139 16.55 -8.67 -11.43
C ALA A 139 17.45 -9.50 -10.49
N PHE A 140 18.46 -8.83 -9.94
CA PHE A 140 19.40 -9.38 -8.97
C PHE A 140 20.04 -10.71 -9.43
N GLU A 141 20.71 -10.67 -10.59
CA GLU A 141 21.43 -11.82 -11.17
C GLU A 141 20.51 -12.97 -11.59
N ASN A 142 19.38 -12.65 -12.25
CA ASN A 142 18.35 -13.60 -12.67
C ASN A 142 17.66 -14.35 -11.51
N LYS A 143 17.71 -13.80 -10.30
CA LYS A 143 16.92 -14.30 -9.16
C LYS A 143 15.44 -13.90 -9.28
N GLY A 144 15.17 -12.84 -10.04
CA GLY A 144 13.85 -12.27 -10.17
C GLY A 144 13.52 -11.36 -8.99
N ALA A 145 12.67 -10.35 -9.24
CA ALA A 145 12.11 -9.51 -8.21
C ALA A 145 10.78 -8.93 -8.65
N ASP A 146 9.90 -8.76 -7.67
CA ASP A 146 8.59 -8.14 -7.84
C ASP A 146 8.58 -6.71 -7.28
N TRP A 147 7.69 -5.87 -7.78
CA TRP A 147 7.39 -4.56 -7.19
C TRP A 147 5.94 -4.16 -7.48
N ILE A 148 5.45 -3.14 -6.77
CA ILE A 148 4.13 -2.57 -7.03
C ILE A 148 4.24 -1.28 -7.84
N GLN A 149 3.31 -1.06 -8.77
CA GLN A 149 3.21 0.18 -9.52
C GLN A 149 1.75 0.61 -9.70
N GLY A 150 1.47 1.91 -9.66
CA GLY A 150 0.11 2.44 -9.88
C GLY A 150 -0.34 2.52 -11.33
N SER A 151 0.50 2.17 -12.31
CA SER A 151 0.17 2.19 -13.74
C SER A 151 0.73 0.96 -14.46
N LYS A 152 0.20 0.65 -15.65
CA LYS A 152 0.70 -0.43 -16.52
C LYS A 152 1.95 -0.08 -17.32
N ASP A 153 2.35 1.20 -17.32
CA ASP A 153 3.54 1.67 -18.05
C ASP A 153 4.80 1.22 -17.30
N LEU A 154 5.41 0.11 -17.72
CA LEU A 154 6.43 -0.59 -16.95
C LEU A 154 7.67 0.29 -16.70
N ARG A 155 7.95 0.57 -15.43
CA ARG A 155 9.17 1.29 -15.01
C ARG A 155 9.90 0.49 -13.94
N ASN A 156 10.99 -0.14 -14.33
CA ASN A 156 11.77 -1.04 -13.49
C ASN A 156 12.67 -0.24 -12.51
N PRO A 157 12.41 -0.30 -11.19
CA PRO A 157 13.22 0.43 -10.20
C PRO A 157 14.61 -0.20 -9.98
N TYR A 158 14.76 -1.48 -10.29
CA TYR A 158 15.99 -2.24 -10.04
C TYR A 158 17.09 -1.99 -11.06
N TYR A 159 16.74 -1.56 -12.27
CA TYR A 159 17.71 -1.28 -13.33
C TYR A 159 17.66 0.14 -13.89
N GLY A 160 16.63 0.93 -13.55
CA GLY A 160 16.51 2.30 -14.01
C GLY A 160 16.56 2.41 -15.53
N SER A 161 17.28 3.39 -16.07
CA SER A 161 17.38 3.63 -17.51
C SER A 161 18.00 2.47 -18.30
N MET A 162 18.80 1.60 -17.68
CA MET A 162 19.48 0.50 -18.39
C MET A 162 18.48 -0.53 -18.92
N MET A 163 17.43 -0.83 -18.15
CA MET A 163 16.40 -1.81 -18.50
C MET A 163 15.04 -1.37 -17.96
N LEU A 164 14.66 -0.12 -18.25
CA LEU A 164 13.47 0.51 -17.70
C LEU A 164 12.20 -0.30 -17.95
N THR A 165 12.12 -0.96 -19.10
CA THR A 165 10.99 -1.79 -19.50
C THR A 165 11.28 -3.29 -19.36
N CYS A 166 12.25 -3.72 -18.53
CA CYS A 166 12.37 -5.15 -18.18
C CYS A 166 11.24 -5.56 -17.26
N GLY A 167 10.49 -6.57 -17.69
CA GLY A 167 9.49 -7.26 -16.88
C GLY A 167 8.12 -7.28 -17.54
N PHE A 168 7.11 -7.61 -16.74
CA PHE A 168 5.72 -7.67 -17.15
C PHE A 168 4.80 -7.47 -15.93
N VAL A 169 3.54 -7.13 -16.20
CA VAL A 169 2.48 -7.14 -15.18
C VAL A 169 2.18 -8.60 -14.85
N SER A 170 2.50 -9.04 -13.64
CA SER A 170 2.20 -10.41 -13.19
C SER A 170 0.81 -10.52 -12.59
N GLU A 171 0.32 -9.46 -11.93
CA GLU A 171 -0.97 -9.46 -11.24
C GLU A 171 -1.56 -8.05 -11.18
N THR A 172 -2.88 -7.95 -11.21
CA THR A 172 -3.60 -6.69 -10.90
C THR A 172 -4.20 -6.84 -9.51
N ILE A 173 -3.82 -5.94 -8.61
CA ILE A 173 -4.27 -5.89 -7.22
C ILE A 173 -5.31 -4.77 -7.13
N SER A 174 -6.56 -5.12 -6.85
CA SER A 174 -7.65 -4.17 -6.63
C SER A 174 -8.14 -4.24 -5.18
N ALA A 175 -9.12 -3.42 -4.83
CA ALA A 175 -9.91 -3.62 -3.63
C ALA A 175 -10.41 -5.09 -3.59
N LYS A 176 -10.16 -5.80 -2.49
CA LYS A 176 -10.91 -7.01 -2.19
C LYS A 176 -12.25 -6.54 -1.64
N ASP A 177 -13.34 -6.87 -2.31
CA ASP A 177 -14.66 -6.70 -1.72
C ASP A 177 -14.65 -7.39 -0.34
N ALA A 178 -15.22 -6.72 0.68
CA ALA A 178 -15.25 -7.15 2.09
C ALA A 178 -15.93 -8.53 2.36
N SER A 179 -16.16 -9.32 1.31
CA SER A 179 -16.75 -10.66 1.31
C SER A 179 -15.74 -11.78 1.01
N GLY A 180 -14.48 -11.46 0.68
CA GLY A 180 -13.48 -12.48 0.32
C GLY A 180 -13.76 -13.24 -0.98
N CYS A 181 -14.77 -12.80 -1.76
CA CYS A 181 -15.15 -13.38 -3.03
C CYS A 181 -14.48 -12.62 -4.18
N SER A 182 -13.64 -13.28 -4.97
CA SER A 182 -13.14 -12.74 -6.23
C SER A 182 -14.21 -12.88 -7.32
N CYS A 183 -14.90 -11.79 -7.63
CA CYS A 183 -15.84 -11.75 -8.75
C CYS A 183 -15.12 -11.23 -10.02
N PRO A 184 -14.95 -12.03 -11.08
CA PRO A 184 -14.45 -11.53 -12.35
C PRO A 184 -15.48 -10.57 -12.98
N GLU A 185 -15.00 -9.41 -13.46
CA GLU A 185 -15.86 -8.41 -14.08
C GLU A 185 -16.58 -8.96 -15.31
N GLY A 186 -17.92 -8.92 -15.30
CA GLY A 186 -18.73 -9.18 -16.49
C GLY A 186 -20.07 -9.86 -16.23
N GLU A 187 -20.17 -10.78 -15.27
CA GLU A 187 -21.42 -11.51 -14.98
C GLU A 187 -21.41 -12.01 -13.53
N CYS A 188 -22.20 -11.38 -12.65
CA CYS A 188 -23.05 -12.04 -11.63
C CYS A 188 -23.44 -11.08 -10.50
N SER A 189 -24.74 -10.95 -10.29
CA SER A 189 -25.32 -10.45 -9.05
C SER A 189 -25.23 -11.59 -8.01
N CYS A 190 -24.29 -11.51 -7.06
CA CYS A 190 -24.23 -12.43 -5.94
C CYS A 190 -25.17 -11.95 -4.82
N GLU A 191 -26.07 -12.81 -4.34
CA GLU A 191 -27.05 -12.45 -3.30
C GLU A 191 -26.47 -12.66 -1.88
N SER A 192 -25.47 -13.55 -1.72
CA SER A 192 -24.65 -13.69 -0.50
C SER A 192 -23.39 -14.55 -0.72
N CYS A 193 -22.33 -14.32 0.08
CA CYS A 193 -21.07 -15.07 0.11
C CYS A 193 -20.82 -15.63 1.53
N ASP A 194 -20.53 -16.93 1.65
CA ASP A 194 -20.22 -17.62 2.92
C ASP A 194 -18.70 -17.94 3.06
N GLY A 195 -17.83 -17.11 2.47
CA GLY A 195 -16.37 -17.18 2.67
C GLY A 195 -15.60 -18.23 1.86
N GLU A 196 -16.26 -19.19 1.19
CA GLU A 196 -15.55 -20.22 0.38
C GLU A 196 -16.20 -20.51 -0.99
N SER A 197 -17.44 -20.07 -1.24
CA SER A 197 -18.12 -20.25 -2.52
C SER A 197 -19.26 -19.25 -2.75
N CYS A 198 -19.41 -18.78 -3.99
CA CYS A 198 -20.56 -18.00 -4.41
C CYS A 198 -21.78 -18.91 -4.60
N LYS A 199 -22.88 -18.63 -3.89
CA LYS A 199 -24.16 -19.29 -4.13
C LYS A 199 -24.86 -18.58 -5.28
N MET A 200 -24.94 -19.22 -6.45
CA MET A 200 -25.75 -18.69 -7.55
C MET A 200 -27.24 -18.66 -7.15
N PRO A 201 -28.00 -17.63 -7.54
CA PRO A 201 -29.44 -17.65 -7.35
C PRO A 201 -30.00 -18.88 -8.08
N ALA A 202 -30.87 -19.63 -7.42
CA ALA A 202 -31.59 -20.72 -8.06
C ALA A 202 -32.27 -20.15 -9.31
N SER A 203 -31.77 -20.52 -10.48
CA SER A 203 -32.42 -20.26 -11.75
C SER A 203 -33.88 -20.66 -11.60
N LYS A 204 -34.80 -19.68 -11.66
CA LYS A 204 -36.19 -19.99 -11.99
C LYS A 204 -36.11 -20.72 -13.33
N GLU A 205 -36.31 -22.03 -13.30
CA GLU A 205 -36.52 -22.83 -14.50
C GLU A 205 -37.61 -22.13 -15.30
N GLY A 206 -37.19 -21.51 -16.40
CA GLY A 206 -38.10 -20.97 -17.39
C GLY A 206 -38.95 -22.13 -17.89
N SER A 207 -40.25 -22.04 -17.64
CA SER A 207 -41.27 -22.86 -18.27
C SER A 207 -41.11 -22.79 -19.79
N HIS A 208 -40.42 -23.78 -20.37
CA HIS A 208 -40.50 -24.06 -21.79
C HIS A 208 -41.84 -24.76 -22.03
N SER A 209 -42.87 -23.94 -22.29
CA SER A 209 -44.12 -24.38 -22.88
C SER A 209 -43.82 -24.87 -24.30
N MET A 210 -43.74 -26.19 -24.47
CA MET A 210 -43.79 -26.85 -25.77
C MET A 210 -45.13 -26.51 -26.42
N HIS A 211 -45.10 -25.66 -27.44
CA HIS A 211 -46.19 -25.46 -28.39
C HIS A 211 -45.78 -26.06 -29.73
N HIS A 212 -46.70 -26.90 -30.24
CA HIS A 212 -46.78 -27.55 -31.56
C HIS A 212 -46.06 -28.89 -31.75
#